data_AF-A0A7S0W0R8-F1
#
_entry.id   AF-A0A7S0W0R8-F1
#
_cell.length_a   1.000
_cell.length_b   1.000
_cell.length_c   1.000
_cell.angle_alpha   90.00
_cell.angle_beta   90.00
_cell.angle_gamma   90.00
#
_symmetry.space_group_name_H-M   'P 1'
#
loop_
_entity.id
_entity.type
_entity.pdbx_description
1 polymer ?
#
loop_
_entity_poly.entity_id
_entity_poly.type
_entity_poly.pdbx_seq_one_letter_code
_entity_poly.pdbx_strand_id
1 'polypeptide(L)'
;DHEVTRWTLPDGISMLVGDVRGGGSSTKSMVSAINSWRGHDADRAASLWDTVIAQNDKVASCLFRVAELARADPEGYKEALRIREEGELPREQRSRSNSSDGDIPPANSETSATLHTTLTVLSRCFHRLRASMREMGIKAKVPLEPPPQTRLLDATAALKGVYGCGVPGAGGYDAVFAIYIGEAARQRVEKLWEEWADEECGTVVVLPIAPEHIGVAVHNQVPSD
;
A
#
# COMPACT_ATOMS: atom_id res chain seq x y z
N ASP A 1 -11.07 -22.60 -10.97
CA ASP A 1 -11.36 -21.41 -11.79
C ASP A 1 -10.79 -20.18 -11.12
N HIS A 2 -9.99 -19.40 -11.83
CA HIS A 2 -9.48 -18.13 -11.32
C HIS A 2 -10.41 -17.02 -11.81
N GLU A 3 -11.27 -16.51 -10.93
CA GLU A 3 -12.10 -15.35 -11.24
C GLU A 3 -11.24 -14.08 -11.21
N VAL A 4 -11.37 -13.26 -12.27
CA VAL A 4 -10.67 -11.99 -12.39
C VAL A 4 -11.70 -10.87 -12.38
N THR A 5 -11.77 -10.13 -11.28
CA THR A 5 -12.64 -8.96 -11.14
C THR A 5 -11.86 -7.69 -11.45
N ARG A 6 -12.34 -6.90 -12.41
CA ARG A 6 -11.76 -5.60 -12.72
C ARG A 6 -12.11 -4.59 -11.65
N TRP A 7 -11.13 -3.80 -11.23
CA TRP A 7 -11.30 -2.75 -10.26
C TRP A 7 -10.28 -1.63 -10.49
N THR A 8 -10.56 -0.44 -9.97
CA THR A 8 -9.64 0.70 -9.96
C THR A 8 -9.58 1.27 -8.56
N LEU A 9 -8.45 1.90 -8.24
CA LEU A 9 -8.39 2.74 -7.05
C LEU A 9 -9.40 3.88 -7.19
N PRO A 10 -10.17 4.19 -6.12
CA PRO A 10 -11.09 5.31 -6.15
C PRO A 10 -10.34 6.64 -6.11
N ASP A 11 -10.98 7.68 -6.64
CA ASP A 11 -10.42 9.04 -6.70
C ASP A 11 -9.85 9.49 -5.34
N GLY A 12 -8.72 10.19 -5.38
CA GLY A 12 -8.02 10.67 -4.19
C GLY A 12 -7.14 9.61 -3.50
N ILE A 13 -7.18 8.35 -3.93
CA ILE A 13 -6.21 7.32 -3.53
C ILE A 13 -5.33 6.97 -4.73
N SER A 14 -4.03 7.08 -4.54
CA SER A 14 -3.04 6.84 -5.58
C SER A 14 -1.96 5.88 -5.11
N MET A 15 -1.25 5.29 -6.07
CA MET A 15 -0.09 4.46 -5.82
C MET A 15 1.15 5.10 -6.44
N LEU A 16 2.25 5.09 -5.70
CA LEU A 16 3.58 5.45 -6.18
C LEU A 16 4.44 4.19 -6.20
N VAL A 17 5.28 4.04 -7.21
CA VAL A 17 6.27 2.97 -7.28
C VAL A 17 7.66 3.59 -7.31
N GLY A 18 8.59 2.99 -6.57
CA GLY A 18 9.98 3.39 -6.51
C GLY A 18 10.85 2.22 -6.96
N ASP A 19 11.78 2.48 -7.87
CA ASP A 19 12.87 1.57 -8.22
C ASP A 19 13.95 1.67 -7.14
N VAL A 20 14.36 0.54 -6.57
CA VAL A 20 15.38 0.50 -5.53
C VAL A 20 16.67 0.05 -6.19
N ARG A 21 17.72 0.89 -6.15
CA ARG A 21 19.01 0.54 -6.77
C ARG A 21 19.86 -0.33 -5.83
N GLY A 22 19.35 -1.50 -5.45
CA GLY A 22 20.11 -2.55 -4.78
C GLY A 22 20.30 -3.73 -5.73
N GLY A 23 21.48 -4.35 -5.73
CA GLY A 23 21.89 -5.34 -6.74
C GLY A 23 20.81 -6.37 -7.12
N GLY A 24 20.68 -6.63 -8.43
CA GLY A 24 19.56 -7.41 -8.98
C GLY A 24 19.44 -8.82 -8.39
N SER A 25 18.21 -9.24 -8.13
CA SER A 25 17.89 -10.60 -7.70
C SER A 25 17.44 -11.48 -8.86
N SER A 26 17.74 -12.78 -8.81
CA SER A 26 17.21 -13.73 -9.80
C SER A 26 15.89 -14.29 -9.32
N THR A 27 14.78 -13.86 -9.93
CA THR A 27 13.43 -14.34 -9.61
C THR A 27 13.35 -15.87 -9.65
N LYS A 28 14.02 -16.52 -10.61
CA LYS A 28 14.02 -17.98 -10.74
C LYS A 28 14.68 -18.67 -9.55
N SER A 29 15.79 -18.14 -9.04
CA SER A 29 16.44 -18.74 -7.88
C SER A 29 15.61 -18.56 -6.62
N MET A 30 14.96 -17.39 -6.45
CA MET A 30 14.10 -17.13 -5.30
C MET A 30 12.89 -18.05 -5.24
N VAL A 31 12.17 -18.21 -6.36
CA VAL A 31 11.02 -19.12 -6.45
C VAL A 31 11.45 -20.57 -6.17
N SER A 32 12.60 -20.99 -6.72
CA SER A 32 13.14 -22.33 -6.47
C SER A 32 13.45 -22.57 -4.99
N ALA A 33 14.08 -21.61 -4.32
CA ALA A 33 14.40 -21.72 -2.89
C ALA A 33 13.13 -21.74 -2.01
N ILE A 34 12.12 -20.93 -2.33
CA ILE A 34 10.82 -20.97 -1.64
C ILE A 34 10.16 -22.34 -1.81
N ASN A 35 10.10 -22.86 -3.04
CA ASN A 35 9.51 -24.18 -3.29
C ASN A 35 10.29 -25.30 -2.57
N SER A 36 11.61 -25.23 -2.53
CA SER A 36 12.44 -26.16 -1.77
C SER A 36 12.13 -26.08 -0.28
N TRP A 37 12.06 -24.88 0.30
CA TRP A 37 11.69 -24.70 1.70
C TRP A 37 10.29 -25.25 2.00
N ARG A 38 9.30 -24.97 1.14
CA ARG A 38 7.94 -25.52 1.25
C ARG A 38 7.90 -27.04 1.27
N GLY A 39 8.79 -27.70 0.52
CA GLY A 39 8.89 -29.16 0.51
C GLY A 39 9.47 -29.73 1.81
N HIS A 40 10.42 -29.04 2.45
CA HIS A 40 11.12 -29.54 3.64
C HIS A 40 10.42 -29.18 4.97
N ASP A 41 9.64 -28.10 5.03
CA ASP A 41 8.93 -27.64 6.24
C ASP A 41 7.44 -27.38 5.91
N ALA A 42 6.77 -28.42 5.41
CA ALA A 42 5.45 -28.31 4.76
C ALA A 42 4.37 -27.72 5.68
N ASP A 43 4.28 -28.14 6.94
CA ASP A 43 3.24 -27.67 7.86
C ASP A 43 3.40 -26.19 8.22
N ARG A 44 4.63 -25.75 8.52
CA ARG A 44 4.90 -24.33 8.79
C ARG A 44 4.74 -23.50 7.54
N ALA A 45 5.17 -24.02 6.39
CA ALA A 45 5.00 -23.35 5.12
C ALA A 45 3.52 -23.16 4.78
N ALA A 46 2.68 -24.18 4.98
CA ALA A 46 1.24 -24.11 4.77
C ALA A 46 0.60 -23.04 5.67
N SER A 47 0.88 -23.07 6.97
CA SER A 47 0.35 -22.09 7.92
C SER A 47 0.74 -20.64 7.58
N LEU A 48 2.00 -20.42 7.18
CA LEU A 48 2.45 -19.10 6.73
C LEU A 48 1.78 -18.69 5.41
N TRP A 49 1.61 -19.62 4.48
CA TRP A 49 0.93 -19.38 3.20
C TRP A 49 -0.53 -18.98 3.38
N ASP A 50 -1.25 -19.69 4.26
CA ASP A 50 -2.63 -19.37 4.62
C ASP A 50 -2.73 -17.98 5.25
N THR A 51 -1.75 -17.60 6.06
CA THR A 51 -1.66 -16.25 6.63
C THR A 51 -1.48 -15.19 5.54
N VAL A 52 -0.58 -15.43 4.57
CA VAL A 52 -0.34 -14.52 3.43
C VAL A 52 -1.62 -14.37 2.58
N ILE A 53 -2.28 -15.48 2.25
CA ILE A 53 -3.56 -15.48 1.51
C ILE A 53 -4.60 -14.66 2.28
N ALA A 54 -4.79 -14.96 3.56
CA ALA A 54 -5.78 -14.28 4.38
C ALA A 54 -5.51 -12.76 4.54
N GLN A 55 -4.24 -12.33 4.57
CA GLN A 55 -3.94 -10.88 4.57
C GLN A 55 -4.20 -10.26 3.19
N ASN A 56 -3.83 -10.91 2.09
CA ASN A 56 -4.10 -10.43 0.74
C ASN A 56 -5.60 -10.27 0.48
N ASP A 57 -6.41 -11.26 0.87
CA ASP A 57 -7.87 -11.20 0.72
C ASP A 57 -8.47 -10.03 1.52
N LYS A 58 -7.93 -9.75 2.71
CA LYS A 58 -8.33 -8.59 3.52
C LYS A 58 -7.91 -7.27 2.90
N VAL A 59 -6.70 -7.17 2.35
CA VAL A 59 -6.24 -5.99 1.61
C VAL A 59 -7.19 -5.72 0.44
N ALA A 60 -7.48 -6.75 -0.38
CA ALA A 60 -8.41 -6.64 -1.49
C ALA A 60 -9.80 -6.20 -1.02
N SER A 61 -10.36 -6.85 0.00
CA SER A 61 -11.67 -6.52 0.58
C SER A 61 -11.73 -5.07 1.06
N CYS A 62 -10.68 -4.57 1.70
CA CYS A 62 -10.61 -3.17 2.14
C CYS A 62 -10.59 -2.22 0.95
N LEU A 63 -9.79 -2.49 -0.09
CA LEU A 63 -9.73 -1.65 -1.29
C LEU A 63 -11.06 -1.62 -2.04
N PHE A 64 -11.72 -2.77 -2.19
CA PHE A 64 -13.08 -2.85 -2.73
C PHE A 64 -14.07 -2.06 -1.89
N ARG A 65 -13.99 -2.18 -0.56
CA ARG A 65 -14.87 -1.44 0.35
C ARG A 65 -14.69 0.07 0.23
N VAL A 66 -13.46 0.56 0.11
CA VAL A 66 -13.20 1.99 -0.14
C VAL A 66 -13.82 2.41 -1.48
N ALA A 67 -13.65 1.62 -2.55
CA ALA A 67 -14.26 1.91 -3.85
C ALA A 67 -15.80 1.90 -3.81
N GLU A 68 -16.41 1.04 -2.99
CA GLU A 68 -17.85 1.05 -2.75
C GLU A 68 -18.31 2.33 -2.05
N LEU A 69 -17.60 2.77 -1.00
CA LEU A 69 -17.90 4.01 -0.29
C LEU A 69 -17.82 5.23 -1.22
N ALA A 70 -16.78 5.30 -2.05
CA ALA A 70 -16.61 6.37 -3.04
C ALA A 70 -17.76 6.42 -4.06
N ARG A 71 -18.34 5.27 -4.40
CA ARG A 71 -19.46 5.17 -5.36
C ARG A 71 -20.81 5.46 -4.70
N ALA A 72 -21.01 4.99 -3.47
CA ALA A 72 -22.28 5.10 -2.76
C ALA A 72 -22.54 6.50 -2.21
N ASP A 73 -21.49 7.19 -1.75
CA ASP A 73 -21.56 8.54 -1.19
C ASP A 73 -20.33 9.35 -1.63
N PRO A 74 -20.29 9.83 -2.89
CA PRO A 74 -19.12 10.52 -3.43
C PRO A 74 -18.73 11.78 -2.66
N GLU A 75 -19.70 12.57 -2.21
CA GLU A 75 -19.45 13.83 -1.48
C GLU A 75 -18.98 13.56 -0.05
N GLY A 76 -19.60 12.61 0.67
CA GLY A 76 -19.14 12.20 1.99
C GLY A 76 -17.76 11.54 1.96
N TYR A 77 -17.47 10.78 0.91
CA TYR A 77 -16.16 10.20 0.68
C TYR A 77 -15.10 11.28 0.46
N LYS A 78 -15.34 12.27 -0.43
CA LYS A 78 -14.42 13.39 -0.67
C LYS A 78 -14.14 14.19 0.61
N GLU A 79 -15.17 14.52 1.38
CA GLU A 79 -14.98 15.24 2.65
C GLU A 79 -14.20 14.40 3.66
N ALA A 80 -14.47 13.09 3.74
CA ALA A 80 -13.72 12.19 4.61
C ALA A 80 -12.24 12.07 4.22
N LEU A 81 -11.90 12.12 2.92
CA LEU A 81 -10.51 12.20 2.46
C LEU A 81 -9.87 13.54 2.83
N ARG A 82 -10.59 14.66 2.63
CA ARG A 82 -10.10 16.02 2.93
C ARG A 82 -9.69 16.16 4.40
N ILE A 83 -10.55 15.71 5.31
CA ILE A 83 -10.29 15.70 6.77
C ILE A 83 -8.99 14.94 7.09
N ARG A 84 -8.72 13.83 6.40
CA ARG A 84 -7.51 13.01 6.61
C ARG A 84 -6.25 13.65 6.07
N GLU A 85 -6.35 14.29 4.92
CA GLU A 85 -5.23 15.01 4.31
C GLU A 85 -4.80 16.19 5.21
N GLU A 86 -5.77 17.01 5.64
CA GLU A 86 -5.53 18.25 6.39
C GLU A 86 -5.17 18.01 7.87
N GLY A 87 -5.59 16.89 8.47
CA GLY A 87 -5.11 16.44 9.78
C GLY A 87 -5.69 17.10 11.01
N GLU A 88 -6.61 18.05 10.89
CA GLU A 88 -7.41 18.53 12.00
C GLU A 88 -8.83 18.88 11.52
N LEU A 89 -9.83 18.51 12.32
CA LEU A 89 -11.19 19.02 12.18
C LEU A 89 -11.20 20.53 12.49
N PRO A 90 -12.06 21.33 11.85
CA PRO A 90 -12.23 22.75 12.16
C PRO A 90 -12.48 22.98 13.67
N ARG A 91 -11.85 24.03 14.24
CA ARG A 91 -11.87 24.36 15.69
C ARG A 91 -13.27 24.39 16.33
N GLU A 92 -14.31 24.67 15.55
CA GLU A 92 -15.69 24.71 16.02
C GLU A 92 -16.25 23.34 16.45
N GLN A 93 -15.67 22.24 15.97
CA GLN A 93 -16.06 20.88 16.34
C GLN A 93 -15.31 20.33 17.58
N ARG A 94 -14.23 20.99 18.03
CA ARG A 94 -13.45 20.61 19.23
C ARG A 94 -14.19 20.85 20.56
N SER A 95 -15.15 21.78 20.61
CA SER A 95 -15.80 22.17 21.87
C SER A 95 -17.00 21.30 22.28
N ARG A 96 -17.42 20.33 21.46
CA ARG A 96 -18.58 19.46 21.77
C ARG A 96 -18.20 18.07 22.30
N SER A 97 -16.91 17.72 22.34
CA SER A 97 -16.40 16.41 22.75
C SER A 97 -15.71 16.46 24.12
N ASN A 98 -16.46 16.73 25.18
CA ASN A 98 -16.04 16.40 26.55
C ASN A 98 -16.76 15.12 27.00
N SER A 99 -16.47 14.02 26.31
CA SER A 99 -16.66 12.66 26.82
C SER A 99 -15.42 11.87 26.45
N SER A 100 -14.85 11.23 27.46
CA SER A 100 -13.64 10.41 27.42
C SER A 100 -13.69 9.34 26.31
N ASP A 101 -12.54 9.17 25.67
CA ASP A 101 -12.18 8.28 24.54
C ASP A 101 -12.65 8.70 23.14
N GLY A 102 -11.73 9.35 22.40
CA GLY A 102 -11.39 8.94 21.03
C GLY A 102 -12.22 9.40 19.82
N ASP A 103 -13.28 10.19 19.96
CA ASP A 103 -14.25 10.33 18.85
C ASP A 103 -14.17 11.62 18.00
N ILE A 104 -14.11 11.41 16.67
CA ILE A 104 -14.24 12.36 15.56
C ILE A 104 -15.74 12.74 15.37
N PRO A 105 -16.15 14.03 15.27
CA PRO A 105 -17.55 14.39 14.99
C PRO A 105 -17.86 14.62 13.49
N PRO A 106 -19.15 14.67 13.07
CA PRO A 106 -19.53 14.26 11.72
C PRO A 106 -20.10 15.35 10.79
N ALA A 107 -20.00 15.09 9.48
CA ALA A 107 -21.07 15.09 8.46
C ALA A 107 -20.45 14.57 7.15
N ASN A 108 -20.53 13.28 6.75
CA ASN A 108 -21.53 12.23 6.92
C ASN A 108 -21.00 11.14 7.86
N SER A 109 -21.59 11.00 9.05
CA SER A 109 -21.03 10.24 10.18
C SER A 109 -20.62 8.80 9.85
N GLU A 110 -21.37 8.11 8.99
CA GLU A 110 -21.16 6.70 8.71
C GLU A 110 -20.06 6.47 7.65
N THR A 111 -20.07 7.22 6.54
CA THR A 111 -19.07 7.09 5.47
C THR A 111 -17.67 7.43 5.98
N SER A 112 -17.53 8.55 6.71
CA SER A 112 -16.23 8.99 7.24
C SER A 112 -15.66 8.02 8.29
N ALA A 113 -16.51 7.55 9.22
CA ALA A 113 -16.11 6.55 10.21
C ALA A 113 -15.77 5.20 9.55
N THR A 114 -16.60 4.74 8.60
CA THR A 114 -16.34 3.48 7.89
C THR A 114 -15.05 3.56 7.07
N LEU A 115 -14.81 4.69 6.39
CA LEU A 115 -13.57 4.92 5.66
C LEU A 115 -12.38 4.92 6.63
N HIS A 116 -12.51 5.54 7.82
CA HIS A 116 -11.49 5.48 8.87
C HIS A 116 -11.12 4.06 9.21
N THR A 117 -12.10 3.29 9.65
CA THR A 117 -11.88 1.92 10.10
C THR A 117 -11.31 1.07 8.98
N THR A 118 -11.83 1.21 7.75
CA THR A 118 -11.38 0.45 6.58
C THR A 118 -9.91 0.75 6.25
N LEU A 119 -9.52 2.03 6.23
CA LEU A 119 -8.13 2.43 5.97
C LEU A 119 -7.18 2.01 7.09
N THR A 120 -7.61 2.07 8.35
CA THR A 120 -6.80 1.57 9.49
C THR A 120 -6.60 0.06 9.40
N VAL A 121 -7.63 -0.69 9.01
CA VAL A 121 -7.52 -2.14 8.77
C VAL A 121 -6.58 -2.41 7.59
N LEU A 122 -6.71 -1.65 6.50
CA LEU A 122 -5.82 -1.74 5.33
C LEU A 122 -4.35 -1.60 5.72
N SER A 123 -3.98 -0.54 6.47
CA SER A 123 -2.61 -0.33 6.95
C SER A 123 -2.08 -1.50 7.78
N ARG A 124 -2.92 -2.02 8.70
CA ARG A 124 -2.57 -3.18 9.54
C ARG A 124 -2.38 -4.45 8.71
N CYS A 125 -3.22 -4.65 7.70
CA CYS A 125 -3.12 -5.80 6.79
C CYS A 125 -1.85 -5.73 5.94
N PHE A 126 -1.47 -4.56 5.41
CA PHE A 126 -0.19 -4.39 4.72
C PHE A 126 1.01 -4.67 5.64
N HIS A 127 0.98 -4.16 6.88
CA HIS A 127 2.05 -4.42 7.84
C HIS A 127 2.20 -5.93 8.13
N ARG A 128 1.09 -6.64 8.34
CA ARG A 128 1.08 -8.10 8.55
C ARG A 128 1.53 -8.87 7.32
N LEU A 129 1.07 -8.48 6.13
CA LEU A 129 1.45 -9.09 4.87
C LEU A 129 2.97 -8.98 4.66
N ARG A 130 3.54 -7.79 4.83
CA ARG A 130 4.99 -7.56 4.77
C ARG A 130 5.74 -8.43 5.79
N ALA A 131 5.25 -8.51 7.02
CA ALA A 131 5.86 -9.36 8.05
C ALA A 131 5.85 -10.85 7.67
N SER A 132 4.73 -11.37 7.15
CA SER A 132 4.62 -12.76 6.68
C SER A 132 5.51 -13.04 5.46
N MET A 133 5.57 -12.11 4.50
CA MET A 133 6.47 -12.22 3.34
C MET A 133 7.94 -12.20 3.76
N ARG A 134 8.32 -11.35 4.71
CA ARG A 134 9.67 -11.31 5.27
C ARG A 134 10.02 -12.58 6.03
N GLU A 135 9.09 -13.10 6.84
CA GLU A 135 9.28 -14.39 7.51
C GLU A 135 9.50 -15.52 6.49
N MET A 136 8.71 -15.55 5.43
CA MET A 136 8.87 -16.51 4.33
C MET A 136 10.27 -16.39 3.71
N GLY A 137 10.72 -15.16 3.44
CA GLY A 137 12.06 -14.88 2.91
C GLY A 137 13.16 -15.40 3.84
N ILE A 138 13.07 -15.17 5.15
CA ILE A 138 14.02 -15.67 6.15
C ILE A 138 14.06 -17.20 6.14
N LYS A 139 12.90 -17.87 6.14
CA LYS A 139 12.81 -19.33 6.16
C LYS A 139 13.35 -19.96 4.87
N ALA A 140 13.05 -19.35 3.73
CA ALA A 140 13.53 -19.77 2.42
C ALA A 140 14.95 -19.29 2.10
N LYS A 141 15.57 -18.48 2.97
CA LYS A 141 16.89 -17.86 2.80
C LYS A 141 16.99 -17.03 1.51
N VAL A 142 15.96 -16.25 1.23
CA VAL A 142 15.87 -15.35 0.07
C VAL A 142 15.42 -13.95 0.48
N PRO A 143 15.95 -12.89 -0.17
CA PRO A 143 15.68 -11.52 0.23
C PRO A 143 14.34 -11.03 -0.32
N LEU A 144 13.20 -11.58 0.10
CA LEU A 144 11.88 -11.10 -0.35
C LEU A 144 11.65 -9.63 0.04
N GLU A 145 11.90 -9.33 1.32
CA GLU A 145 12.00 -7.96 1.84
C GLU A 145 13.26 -7.91 2.71
N PRO A 146 14.43 -7.61 2.13
CA PRO A 146 15.69 -7.54 2.85
C PRO A 146 15.67 -6.37 3.87
N PRO A 147 16.53 -6.42 4.91
CA PRO A 147 16.54 -5.41 5.98
C PRO A 147 16.55 -3.95 5.51
N PRO A 148 17.29 -3.57 4.45
CA PRO A 148 17.29 -2.18 3.96
C PRO A 148 15.95 -1.77 3.35
N GLN A 149 15.28 -2.67 2.62
CA GLN A 149 13.91 -2.43 2.12
C GLN A 149 12.89 -2.40 3.27
N THR A 150 13.08 -3.21 4.32
CA THR A 150 12.23 -3.13 5.52
C THR A 150 12.32 -1.75 6.18
N ARG A 151 13.52 -1.20 6.36
CA ARG A 151 13.71 0.16 6.92
C ARG A 151 13.01 1.23 6.08
N LEU A 152 13.20 1.19 4.77
CA LEU A 152 12.56 2.11 3.81
C LEU A 152 11.03 2.05 3.91
N LEU A 153 10.47 0.84 3.89
CA LEU A 153 9.02 0.65 3.90
C LEU A 153 8.41 0.95 5.26
N ASP A 154 9.13 0.75 6.36
CA ASP A 154 8.69 1.13 7.71
C ASP A 154 8.66 2.66 7.86
N ALA A 155 9.68 3.36 7.37
CA ALA A 155 9.67 4.83 7.30
C ALA A 155 8.54 5.35 6.39
N THR A 156 8.32 4.69 5.25
CA THR A 156 7.23 5.02 4.33
C THR A 156 5.85 4.82 4.97
N ALA A 157 5.64 3.71 5.67
CA ALA A 157 4.38 3.42 6.35
C ALA A 157 4.07 4.40 7.51
N ALA A 158 5.10 5.01 8.08
CA ALA A 158 4.96 5.99 9.16
C ALA A 158 4.52 7.38 8.66
N LEU A 159 4.60 7.65 7.35
CA LEU A 159 4.19 8.93 6.78
C LEU A 159 2.67 9.11 6.86
N LYS A 160 2.25 10.28 7.35
CA LYS A 160 0.83 10.66 7.35
C LYS A 160 0.25 10.55 5.94
N GLY A 161 -0.92 9.92 5.83
CA GLY A 161 -1.62 9.75 4.55
C GLY A 161 -1.17 8.53 3.75
N VAL A 162 -0.20 7.75 4.22
CA VAL A 162 0.15 6.43 3.65
C VAL A 162 -0.69 5.36 4.35
N TYR A 163 -1.35 4.52 3.56
CA TYR A 163 -2.22 3.44 4.07
C TYR A 163 -1.82 2.05 3.58
N GLY A 164 -0.80 1.97 2.73
CA GLY A 164 -0.20 0.72 2.32
C GLY A 164 1.19 0.96 1.75
N CYS A 165 2.07 0.00 1.94
CA CYS A 165 3.35 -0.06 1.23
C CYS A 165 3.81 -1.50 1.18
N GLY A 166 4.74 -1.81 0.28
CA GLY A 166 5.29 -3.15 0.17
C GLY A 166 6.28 -3.28 -0.97
N VAL A 167 6.77 -4.51 -1.12
CA VAL A 167 7.64 -4.92 -2.23
C VAL A 167 6.75 -5.58 -3.29
N PRO A 168 6.64 -5.05 -4.52
CA PRO A 168 5.92 -5.70 -5.60
C PRO A 168 6.75 -6.84 -6.21
N GLY A 169 6.07 -7.79 -6.86
CA GLY A 169 6.74 -8.87 -7.57
C GLY A 169 7.46 -9.86 -6.65
N ALA A 170 8.64 -10.33 -7.09
CA ALA A 170 9.39 -11.37 -6.38
C ALA A 170 10.24 -10.82 -5.21
N GLY A 171 10.43 -9.51 -5.15
CA GLY A 171 11.31 -8.84 -4.20
C GLY A 171 12.78 -8.91 -4.55
N GLY A 172 13.65 -8.73 -3.55
CA GLY A 172 15.09 -8.76 -3.75
C GLY A 172 15.65 -7.48 -4.37
N TYR A 173 15.31 -6.33 -3.78
CA TYR A 173 15.83 -5.00 -4.12
C TYR A 173 15.28 -4.37 -5.39
N ASP A 174 14.36 -4.98 -6.14
CA ASP A 174 13.91 -4.41 -7.42
C ASP A 174 13.07 -3.13 -7.25
N ALA A 175 12.00 -3.19 -6.47
CA ALA A 175 11.06 -2.07 -6.36
C ALA A 175 10.34 -2.04 -5.01
N VAL A 176 9.68 -0.92 -4.75
CA VAL A 176 8.73 -0.72 -3.66
C VAL A 176 7.51 0.03 -4.17
N PHE A 177 6.39 -0.09 -3.47
CA PHE A 177 5.22 0.76 -3.72
C PHE A 177 4.70 1.39 -2.42
N ALA A 178 3.98 2.50 -2.57
CA ALA A 178 3.20 3.14 -1.52
C ALA A 178 1.80 3.48 -2.03
N ILE A 179 0.77 3.19 -1.23
CA ILE A 179 -0.62 3.62 -1.44
C ILE A 179 -0.89 4.77 -0.47
N TYR A 180 -1.31 5.90 -1.01
CA TYR A 180 -1.45 7.14 -0.26
C TYR A 180 -2.70 7.93 -0.65
N ILE A 181 -3.06 8.89 0.20
CA ILE A 181 -4.21 9.78 0.02
C ILE A 181 -3.73 11.23 -0.06
N GLY A 182 -4.09 11.90 -1.15
CA GLY A 182 -3.84 13.32 -1.34
C GLY A 182 -2.40 13.66 -1.78
N GLU A 183 -2.26 14.86 -2.32
CA GLU A 183 -1.02 15.36 -2.91
C GLU A 183 0.04 15.63 -1.82
N ALA A 184 -0.39 16.04 -0.62
CA ALA A 184 0.54 16.25 0.48
C ALA A 184 1.22 14.94 0.91
N ALA A 185 0.52 13.80 0.84
CA ALA A 185 1.12 12.50 1.14
C ALA A 185 2.08 12.04 0.05
N ARG A 186 1.73 12.28 -1.21
CA ARG A 186 2.62 12.04 -2.36
C ARG A 186 3.98 12.73 -2.16
N GLN A 187 3.98 14.04 -1.92
CA GLN A 187 5.20 14.82 -1.74
C GLN A 187 6.04 14.33 -0.56
N ARG A 188 5.42 13.88 0.53
CA ARG A 188 6.12 13.27 1.67
C ARG A 188 6.82 11.97 1.27
N VAL A 189 6.15 11.12 0.49
CA VAL A 189 6.72 9.84 0.01
C VAL A 189 7.85 10.13 -0.98
N GLU A 190 7.62 10.98 -1.97
CA GLU A 190 8.64 11.37 -2.97
C GLU A 190 9.88 11.94 -2.29
N LYS A 191 9.70 12.88 -1.35
CA LYS A 191 10.81 13.45 -0.57
C LYS A 191 11.55 12.39 0.24
N LEU A 192 10.82 11.53 0.97
CA LEU A 192 11.44 10.45 1.74
C LEU A 192 12.29 9.56 0.85
N TRP A 193 11.78 9.19 -0.32
CA TRP A 193 12.45 8.28 -1.26
C TRP A 193 13.63 8.94 -1.97
N GLU A 194 13.53 10.21 -2.38
CA GLU A 194 14.65 10.99 -2.95
C GLU A 194 15.80 11.15 -1.95
N GLU A 195 15.48 11.44 -0.69
CA GLU A 195 16.45 11.62 0.39
C GLU A 195 16.91 10.27 0.98
N TRP A 196 16.31 9.15 0.56
CA TRP A 196 16.65 7.84 1.08
C TRP A 196 18.03 7.40 0.60
N ALA A 197 18.96 7.30 1.54
CA ALA A 197 20.27 6.73 1.33
C ALA A 197 20.51 5.66 2.38
N ASP A 198 20.70 4.42 1.91
CA ASP A 198 21.06 3.30 2.74
C ASP A 198 22.24 2.57 2.08
N GLU A 199 23.32 2.33 2.81
CA GLU A 199 24.55 1.74 2.28
C GLU A 199 24.31 0.37 1.62
N GLU A 200 23.25 -0.34 2.02
CA GLU A 200 22.88 -1.65 1.50
C GLU A 200 21.73 -1.61 0.48
N CYS A 201 20.87 -0.59 0.49
CA CYS A 201 19.71 -0.46 -0.41
C CYS A 201 19.96 0.45 -1.63
N GLY A 202 21.01 1.26 -1.59
CA GLY A 202 21.25 2.31 -2.57
C GLY A 202 20.22 3.45 -2.45
N THR A 203 19.89 4.06 -3.60
CA THR A 203 18.90 5.14 -3.71
C THR A 203 17.57 4.61 -4.24
N VAL A 204 16.49 5.33 -3.92
CA VAL A 204 15.16 5.05 -4.46
C VAL A 204 14.84 6.08 -5.55
N VAL A 205 14.50 5.60 -6.75
CA VAL A 205 14.08 6.45 -7.87
C VAL A 205 12.57 6.35 -8.02
N VAL A 206 11.86 7.46 -7.82
CA VAL A 206 10.42 7.52 -8.01
C VAL A 206 10.09 7.27 -9.48
N LEU A 207 9.20 6.31 -9.74
CA LEU A 207 8.65 6.05 -11.06
C LEU A 207 7.27 6.73 -11.17
N PRO A 208 7.13 7.78 -11.99
CA PRO A 208 5.83 8.37 -12.25
C PRO A 208 5.00 7.39 -13.05
N ILE A 209 4.10 6.69 -12.36
CA ILE A 209 3.15 5.76 -12.98
C ILE A 209 1.74 6.32 -12.88
N ALA A 210 1.02 6.32 -13.99
CA ALA A 210 -0.42 6.46 -14.01
C ALA A 210 -1.00 5.07 -14.35
N PRO A 211 -1.96 4.54 -13.58
CA PRO A 211 -2.62 3.30 -13.95
C PRO A 211 -3.39 3.51 -15.26
N GLU A 212 -2.84 2.98 -16.36
CA GLU A 212 -3.53 2.93 -17.64
C GLU A 212 -4.14 1.53 -17.84
N HIS A 213 -5.43 1.48 -18.14
CA HIS A 213 -6.15 0.24 -18.45
C HIS A 213 -6.22 -0.04 -19.95
N ILE A 214 -5.62 0.83 -20.73
CA ILE A 214 -5.53 0.72 -22.17
C ILE A 214 -4.32 -0.19 -22.42
N GLY A 215 -4.56 -1.40 -22.90
CA GLY A 215 -3.48 -2.32 -23.29
C GLY A 215 -2.73 -1.75 -24.50
N VAL A 216 -2.79 -2.42 -25.65
CA VAL A 216 -2.25 -1.82 -26.87
C VAL A 216 -3.26 -0.81 -27.43
N ALA A 217 -2.86 0.45 -27.57
CA ALA A 217 -3.64 1.47 -28.26
C ALA A 217 -2.82 2.26 -29.27
N VAL A 218 -3.49 2.71 -30.33
CA VAL A 218 -2.95 3.64 -31.32
C VAL A 218 -3.19 5.05 -30.82
N HIS A 219 -2.12 5.74 -30.42
CA HIS A 219 -2.18 7.18 -30.13
C HIS A 219 -2.10 7.95 -31.44
N ASN A 220 -3.25 8.43 -31.93
CA ASN A 220 -3.27 9.42 -32.99
C ASN A 220 -2.89 10.76 -32.37
N GLN A 221 -1.67 11.23 -32.62
CA GLN A 221 -1.30 12.60 -32.27
C GLN A 221 -2.21 13.56 -33.04
N VAL A 222 -3.11 14.23 -32.33
CA VAL A 222 -3.78 15.42 -32.87
C VAL A 222 -2.69 16.51 -32.89
N PRO A 223 -2.36 17.10 -34.06
CA PRO A 223 -1.44 18.22 -34.10
C PRO A 223 -1.99 19.33 -33.21
N SER A 224 -1.16 19.86 -32.32
CA SER A 224 -1.47 21.08 -31.58
C SER A 224 -1.55 22.25 -32.57
N ASP A 225 -2.73 22.85 -32.70
CA ASP A 225 -2.94 24.15 -33.35
C ASP A 225 -2.25 25.29 -32.57
#